data_AF-A0A317Z5B0-F1
#
_entry.id   AF-A0A317Z5B0-F1
#
_cell.length_a   1.000
_cell.length_b   1.000
_cell.length_c   1.000
_cell.angle_alpha   90.00
_cell.angle_beta   90.00
_cell.angle_gamma   90.00
#
_symmetry.space_group_name_H-M   'P 1'
#
loop_
_entity.id
_entity.type
_entity.pdbx_description
1 polymer ?
#
loop_
_entity_poly.entity_id
_entity_poly.type
_entity_poly.pdbx_seq_one_letter_code
_entity_poly.pdbx_strand_id
1 'polypeptide(L)'
;KIMNAGWGPYGRDSFHDLYGNELFLGGRQSKLNAGQNFLPTSQMPLLARGNFNPEFLSVLSHKPNGAKTSKIKVTYQREMDEYTNYWNGFHWMGTNYKNQNNATFTSFYEIDWDQHTVK
;
A
#
# COMPACT_ATOMS: atom_id res chain seq x y z
N LYS A 1 7.57 -8.33 -0.66
CA LYS A 1 8.10 -9.19 0.42
C LYS A 1 9.05 -8.33 1.26
N ILE A 2 8.87 -8.25 2.57
CA ILE A 2 9.44 -7.23 3.48
C ILE A 2 10.26 -7.92 4.58
N MET A 3 11.44 -7.39 4.89
CA MET A 3 12.27 -7.88 6.00
C MET A 3 11.91 -7.17 7.30
N ASN A 4 11.92 -7.89 8.42
CA ASN A 4 11.73 -7.35 9.76
C ASN A 4 12.97 -7.71 10.60
N ALA A 5 13.86 -6.74 10.84
CA ALA A 5 15.09 -6.93 11.63
C ALA A 5 15.92 -8.18 11.26
N GLY A 6 16.03 -8.48 9.95
CA GLY A 6 16.74 -9.65 9.43
C GLY A 6 15.88 -10.92 9.27
N TRP A 7 14.66 -10.94 9.81
CA TRP A 7 13.69 -12.02 9.63
C TRP A 7 12.77 -11.80 8.44
N GLY A 8 12.19 -12.89 7.94
CA GLY A 8 11.26 -12.91 6.81
C GLY A 8 11.85 -13.64 5.60
N PRO A 9 11.48 -13.26 4.36
CA PRO A 9 10.61 -12.13 4.04
C PRO A 9 9.13 -12.39 4.39
N TYR A 10 8.50 -11.37 4.97
CA TYR A 10 7.07 -11.34 5.27
C TYR A 10 6.25 -10.63 4.19
N GLY A 11 4.93 -10.78 4.26
CA GLY A 11 3.96 -10.09 3.41
C GLY A 11 2.60 -9.98 4.09
N ARG A 12 1.62 -9.47 3.34
CA ARG A 12 0.26 -9.21 3.83
C ARG A 12 -0.43 -10.46 4.38
N ASP A 13 -0.09 -11.62 3.83
CA ASP A 13 -0.68 -12.93 4.15
C ASP A 13 0.33 -13.86 4.86
N SER A 14 1.43 -13.33 5.41
CA SER A 14 2.34 -14.14 6.23
C SER A 14 1.64 -14.64 7.48
N PHE A 15 1.93 -15.89 7.85
CA PHE A 15 1.28 -16.55 8.98
C PHE A 15 2.25 -17.51 9.68
N HIS A 16 2.12 -17.56 10.99
CA HIS A 16 2.79 -18.49 11.89
C HIS A 16 1.78 -18.89 12.96
N ASP A 17 1.65 -20.19 13.26
CA ASP A 17 0.63 -20.71 14.19
C ASP A 17 0.66 -20.03 15.56
N LEU A 18 1.86 -19.83 16.11
CA LEU A 18 2.05 -19.14 17.39
C LEU A 18 2.02 -17.61 17.30
N TYR A 19 2.68 -16.99 16.32
CA TYR A 19 2.94 -15.54 16.34
C TYR A 19 2.06 -14.74 15.37
N GLY A 20 1.21 -15.42 14.60
CA GLY A 20 0.38 -14.80 13.57
C GLY A 20 1.23 -14.22 12.43
N ASN A 21 0.85 -13.03 11.95
CA ASN A 21 1.63 -12.28 10.97
C ASN A 21 2.65 -11.39 11.68
N GLU A 22 3.94 -11.68 11.52
CA GLU A 22 5.04 -10.95 12.19
C GLU A 22 5.63 -9.80 11.35
N LEU A 23 4.96 -9.40 10.26
CA LEU A 23 5.46 -8.45 9.27
C LEU A 23 6.07 -7.18 9.87
N PHE A 24 5.42 -6.60 10.90
CA PHE A 24 5.89 -5.41 11.60
C PHE A 24 5.92 -5.59 13.13
N LEU A 25 6.00 -6.82 13.62
CA LEU A 25 6.08 -7.09 15.06
C LEU A 25 7.47 -6.71 15.59
N GLY A 26 7.55 -5.98 16.70
CA GLY A 26 8.84 -5.59 17.29
C GLY A 26 9.59 -6.77 17.90
N GLY A 27 8.99 -7.42 18.89
CA GLY A 27 9.56 -8.62 19.52
C GLY A 27 8.50 -9.51 20.15
N ARG A 28 8.66 -10.83 19.98
CA ARG A 28 7.73 -11.87 20.49
C ARG A 28 7.57 -11.85 22.01
N GLN A 29 8.58 -11.39 22.74
CA GLN A 29 8.63 -11.34 24.22
C GLN A 29 8.95 -9.94 24.75
N SER A 30 8.66 -8.90 23.96
CA SER A 30 8.90 -7.52 24.37
C SER A 30 8.14 -7.18 25.66
N LYS A 31 8.79 -6.47 26.58
CA LYS A 31 8.16 -5.92 27.79
C LYS A 31 7.56 -4.53 27.59
N LEU A 32 7.62 -4.01 26.37
CA LEU A 32 7.08 -2.70 26.02
C LEU A 32 5.56 -2.75 25.84
N ASN A 33 4.92 -1.60 25.89
CA ASN A 33 3.50 -1.46 25.56
C ASN A 33 3.25 -1.82 24.09
N ALA A 34 2.02 -2.24 23.76
CA ALA A 34 1.61 -2.64 22.41
C ALA A 34 2.00 -1.61 21.33
N GLY A 35 1.69 -0.33 21.58
CA GLY A 35 2.02 0.79 20.69
C GLY A 35 3.52 1.04 20.46
N GLN A 36 4.39 0.43 21.27
CA GLN A 36 5.85 0.53 21.19
C GLN A 36 6.49 -0.78 20.70
N ASN A 37 5.70 -1.84 20.49
CA ASN A 37 6.20 -3.15 20.07
C ASN A 37 5.97 -3.41 18.57
N PHE A 38 6.25 -2.41 17.76
CA PHE A 38 6.28 -2.50 16.31
C PHE A 38 7.71 -2.35 15.79
N LEU A 39 7.98 -2.85 14.58
CA LEU A 39 9.21 -2.54 13.86
C LEU A 39 9.36 -1.01 13.76
N PRO A 40 10.50 -0.41 14.12
CA PRO A 40 10.68 1.03 14.04
C PRO A 40 10.39 1.56 12.62
N THR A 41 9.69 2.69 12.53
CA THR A 41 9.25 3.26 11.24
C THR A 41 10.39 3.51 10.25
N SER A 42 11.59 3.82 10.75
CA SER A 42 12.79 3.99 9.93
C SER A 42 13.28 2.71 9.25
N GLN A 43 12.91 1.54 9.79
CA GLN A 43 13.24 0.23 9.23
C GLN A 43 12.13 -0.33 8.33
N MET A 44 10.94 0.29 8.33
CA MET A 44 9.87 -0.08 7.42
C MET A 44 10.17 0.39 5.99
N PRO A 45 9.76 -0.36 4.95
CA PRO A 45 9.87 0.09 3.57
C PRO A 45 9.21 1.45 3.35
N LEU A 46 9.82 2.31 2.54
CA LEU A 46 9.31 3.65 2.28
C LEU A 46 7.84 3.65 1.80
N LEU A 47 7.48 2.71 0.91
CA LEU A 47 6.12 2.59 0.39
C LEU A 47 5.08 2.16 1.44
N ALA A 48 5.50 1.52 2.54
CA ALA A 48 4.59 1.06 3.59
C ALA A 48 4.24 2.16 4.61
N ARG A 49 5.11 3.16 4.79
CA ARG A 49 4.95 4.23 5.81
C ARG A 49 5.02 5.66 5.27
N GLY A 50 5.29 5.82 3.98
CA GLY A 50 5.60 7.09 3.34
C GLY A 50 4.74 7.27 2.09
N ASN A 51 5.39 7.55 0.96
CA ASN A 51 4.72 7.82 -0.31
C ASN A 51 5.25 6.93 -1.44
N PHE A 52 4.39 6.74 -2.44
CA PHE A 52 4.76 6.25 -3.76
C PHE A 52 4.72 7.44 -4.73
N ASN A 53 5.78 7.63 -5.51
CA ASN A 53 5.82 8.63 -6.58
C ASN A 53 5.69 7.89 -7.91
N PRO A 54 4.47 7.72 -8.44
CA PRO A 54 4.26 6.94 -9.65
C PRO A 54 4.74 7.70 -10.89
N GLU A 55 5.50 7.02 -11.75
CA GLU A 55 5.82 7.47 -13.09
C GLU A 55 5.42 6.35 -14.06
N PHE A 56 4.35 6.58 -14.82
CA PHE A 56 3.82 5.62 -15.80
C PHE A 56 3.52 6.35 -17.11
N LEU A 57 3.83 5.72 -18.24
CA LEU A 57 3.55 6.23 -19.57
C LEU A 57 2.51 5.34 -20.25
N SER A 58 1.43 5.95 -20.72
CA SER A 58 0.38 5.30 -21.51
C SER A 58 0.32 5.94 -22.90
N VAL A 59 0.36 5.12 -23.95
CA VAL A 59 0.26 5.58 -25.35
C VAL A 59 -1.10 5.18 -25.91
N LEU A 60 -1.85 6.16 -26.42
CA LEU A 60 -3.16 5.96 -27.05
C LEU A 60 -3.12 6.47 -28.50
N SER A 61 -3.74 5.74 -29.42
CA SER A 61 -3.89 6.15 -30.82
C SER A 61 -5.33 6.56 -31.13
N HIS A 62 -5.51 7.56 -31.99
CA HIS A 62 -6.81 8.02 -32.47
C HIS A 62 -6.89 7.95 -34.00
N LYS A 63 -8.05 7.57 -34.54
CA LYS A 63 -8.25 7.53 -36.00
C LYS A 63 -8.34 8.96 -36.55
N PRO A 64 -7.64 9.33 -37.63
CA PRO A 64 -7.67 10.71 -38.16
C PRO A 64 -9.04 11.27 -38.51
N ASN A 65 -10.00 10.41 -38.90
CA ASN A 65 -11.38 10.79 -39.22
C ASN A 65 -12.37 10.38 -38.11
N GLY A 66 -11.88 10.27 -36.86
CA GLY A 66 -12.64 9.86 -35.70
C GLY A 66 -13.43 10.99 -35.05
N ALA A 67 -14.00 10.70 -33.88
CA ALA A 67 -14.66 11.72 -33.05
C ALA A 67 -13.62 12.73 -32.52
N LYS A 68 -13.91 14.02 -32.66
CA LYS A 68 -12.99 15.10 -32.28
C LYS A 68 -12.53 15.08 -30.83
N THR A 69 -13.37 14.57 -29.93
CA THR A 69 -13.08 14.51 -28.50
C THR A 69 -13.16 13.10 -27.92
N SER A 70 -12.39 12.84 -26.88
CA SER A 70 -12.51 11.64 -26.03
C SER A 70 -12.33 11.97 -24.56
N LYS A 71 -12.60 11.01 -23.68
CA LYS A 71 -12.43 11.17 -22.23
C LYS A 71 -11.40 10.18 -21.71
N ILE A 72 -10.48 10.66 -20.88
CA ILE A 72 -9.55 9.83 -20.11
C ILE A 72 -9.87 9.97 -18.63
N LYS A 73 -9.98 8.84 -17.93
CA LYS A 73 -10.08 8.77 -16.48
C LYS A 73 -8.73 8.33 -15.92
N VAL A 74 -8.08 9.19 -15.14
CA VAL A 74 -6.84 8.87 -14.43
C VAL A 74 -7.18 8.62 -12.97
N THR A 75 -6.80 7.45 -12.44
CA THR A 75 -7.14 7.03 -11.07
C THR A 75 -5.87 6.72 -10.28
N TYR A 76 -5.74 7.34 -9.11
CA TYR A 76 -4.68 7.06 -8.13
C TYR A 76 -5.37 6.43 -6.92
N GLN A 77 -4.89 5.29 -6.45
CA GLN A 77 -5.47 4.59 -5.32
C GLN A 77 -4.38 4.08 -4.38
N ARG A 78 -4.62 4.19 -3.08
CA ARG A 78 -3.88 3.45 -2.05
C ARG A 78 -4.84 2.53 -1.31
N GLU A 79 -4.41 1.28 -1.16
CA GLU A 79 -5.03 0.28 -0.29
C GLU A 79 -4.24 0.23 1.01
N MET A 80 -4.93 0.43 2.13
CA MET A 80 -4.32 0.48 3.45
C MET A 80 -4.75 -0.74 4.26
N ASP A 81 -3.76 -1.49 4.72
CA ASP A 81 -3.94 -2.58 5.66
C ASP A 81 -3.91 -2.05 7.09
N GLU A 82 -4.58 -2.74 8.00
CA GLU A 82 -4.47 -2.53 9.44
C GLU A 82 -3.59 -3.64 10.02
N TYR A 83 -2.41 -3.26 10.50
CA TYR A 83 -1.53 -4.17 11.22
C TYR A 83 -1.67 -3.98 12.73
N THR A 84 -1.96 -5.04 13.47
CA THR A 84 -2.15 -5.02 14.92
C THR A 84 -1.19 -5.96 15.62
N ASN A 85 -0.93 -5.70 16.90
CA ASN A 85 -0.28 -6.64 17.80
C ASN A 85 -1.13 -6.81 19.07
N TYR A 86 -1.07 -7.99 19.67
CA TYR A 86 -1.69 -8.24 20.97
C TYR A 86 -0.83 -9.17 21.83
N TRP A 87 -0.84 -8.91 23.14
CA TRP A 87 -0.21 -9.78 24.13
C TRP A 87 -1.25 -10.79 24.63
N ASN A 88 -0.99 -12.09 24.44
CA ASN A 88 -1.94 -13.15 24.79
C ASN A 88 -1.79 -13.66 26.23
N GLY A 89 -0.90 -13.08 27.03
CA GLY A 89 -0.51 -13.59 28.35
C GLY A 89 0.85 -14.30 28.37
N PHE A 90 1.35 -14.78 27.23
CA PHE A 90 2.59 -15.56 27.12
C PHE A 90 3.57 -15.01 26.08
N HIS A 91 3.09 -14.54 24.94
CA HIS A 91 3.88 -13.90 23.89
C HIS A 91 3.03 -12.90 23.09
N TRP A 92 3.70 -12.07 22.31
CA TRP A 92 3.05 -11.21 21.35
C TRP A 92 2.63 -12.00 20.11
N MET A 93 1.52 -11.59 19.52
CA MET A 93 1.01 -12.07 18.25
C MET A 93 0.69 -10.88 17.37
N GLY A 94 1.01 -10.96 16.08
CA GLY A 94 0.68 -9.93 15.10
C GLY A 94 -0.42 -10.40 14.14
N THR A 95 -1.21 -9.47 13.63
CA THR A 95 -2.21 -9.75 12.60
C THR A 95 -2.21 -8.62 11.57
N ASN A 96 -2.33 -8.97 10.29
CA ASN A 96 -2.50 -7.99 9.22
C ASN A 96 -3.87 -8.16 8.57
N TYR A 97 -4.72 -7.16 8.69
CA TYR A 97 -6.04 -7.12 8.05
C TYR A 97 -5.94 -6.33 6.76
N LYS A 98 -6.27 -6.99 5.65
CA LYS A 98 -6.10 -6.44 4.31
C LYS A 98 -7.20 -5.44 3.98
N ASN A 99 -6.85 -4.36 3.28
CA ASN A 99 -7.79 -3.41 2.66
C ASN A 99 -8.85 -2.86 3.63
N GLN A 100 -8.44 -2.54 4.86
CA GLN A 100 -9.36 -1.96 5.85
C GLN A 100 -9.74 -0.53 5.53
N ASN A 101 -8.93 0.17 4.73
CA ASN A 101 -9.25 1.49 4.23
C ASN A 101 -8.68 1.70 2.82
N ASN A 102 -9.42 2.45 2.00
CA ASN A 102 -9.00 2.83 0.66
C ASN A 102 -9.13 4.34 0.50
N ALA A 103 -8.11 4.96 -0.10
CA ALA A 103 -8.21 6.35 -0.52
C ALA A 103 -7.96 6.43 -2.03
N THR A 104 -8.94 6.98 -2.74
CA THR A 104 -8.96 7.04 -4.20
C THR A 104 -9.13 8.48 -4.65
N PHE A 105 -8.28 8.91 -5.57
CA PHE A 105 -8.39 10.17 -6.29
C PHE A 105 -8.58 9.87 -7.77
N THR A 106 -9.48 10.60 -8.40
CA THR A 106 -9.80 10.44 -9.82
C THR A 106 -9.90 11.80 -10.48
N SER A 107 -9.20 11.94 -11.60
CA SER A 107 -9.34 13.07 -12.51
C SER A 107 -9.92 12.60 -13.84
N PHE A 108 -10.83 13.39 -14.38
CA PHE A 108 -11.41 13.18 -15.69
C PHE A 108 -10.88 14.27 -16.61
N TYR A 109 -10.35 13.88 -17.76
CA TYR A 109 -9.85 14.78 -18.78
C TYR A 109 -10.67 14.60 -20.04
N GLU A 110 -11.06 15.70 -20.66
CA GLU A 110 -11.53 15.69 -22.04
C GLU A 110 -10.37 16.07 -22.96
N ILE A 111 -10.07 15.22 -23.93
CA ILE A 111 -9.05 15.45 -24.95
C ILE A 111 -9.73 15.96 -26.19
N ASP A 112 -9.24 17.07 -26.74
CA ASP A 112 -9.54 17.52 -28.10
C ASP A 112 -8.40 17.04 -29.02
N TRP A 113 -8.71 16.10 -29.92
CA TRP A 113 -7.74 15.51 -30.85
C TRP A 113 -7.37 16.46 -31.99
N ASP A 114 -8.26 17.38 -32.36
CA ASP A 114 -8.04 18.38 -33.42
C ASP A 114 -7.17 19.53 -32.89
N GLN A 115 -7.43 19.99 -31.67
CA GLN A 115 -6.75 21.14 -31.06
C GLN A 115 -5.53 20.76 -30.20
N HIS A 116 -5.35 19.48 -29.88
CA HIS A 116 -4.29 18.97 -29.00
C HIS A 116 -4.31 19.60 -27.60
N THR A 117 -5.51 19.79 -27.03
CA THR A 117 -5.73 20.37 -25.70
C THR A 117 -6.42 19.39 -24.76
N VAL A 118 -6.27 19.63 -23.45
CA VAL A 118 -6.95 18.90 -22.38
C VAL A 118 -7.59 19.86 -21.39
N LYS A 119 -8.76 19.49 -20.87
CA LYS A 119 -9.46 20.22 -19.79
C LYS A 119 -10.00 19.25 -18.74
#